data_AF-A0AAJ0B9E2-F1
#
_entry.id   AF-A0AAJ0B9E2-F1
#
_cell.length_a   1.000
_cell.length_b   1.000
_cell.length_c   1.000
_cell.angle_alpha   90.00
_cell.angle_beta   90.00
_cell.angle_gamma   90.00
#
_symmetry.space_group_name_H-M   'P 1'
#
loop_
_entity.id
_entity.type
_entity.pdbx_description
1 polymer ?
#
loop_
_entity_poly.entity_id
_entity_poly.type
_entity_poly.pdbx_seq_one_letter_code
_entity_poly.pdbx_strand_id
1 'polypeptide(L)'
;MGVTEIPLERWRELEAELKKKPPVERAIELVKEELGQDGKAVYHEARQKKEAVKIYGNSVVFLILGGFECEGKMWNQGGHRYDISDSEQITLQPKTAVVIIDHH
;
A
#
# COMPACT_ATOMS: atom_id res chain seq x y z
N MET A 1 -10.04 -0.10 -17.63
CA MET A 1 -9.81 -1.03 -16.50
C MET A 1 -8.40 -1.56 -16.67
N GLY A 2 -7.44 -1.06 -15.89
CA GLY A 2 -6.06 -1.53 -15.91
C GLY A 2 -5.60 -1.66 -14.47
N VAL A 3 -5.66 -2.86 -13.91
CA VAL A 3 -4.97 -3.16 -12.66
C VAL A 3 -3.50 -3.34 -13.07
N THR A 4 -2.64 -2.39 -12.71
CA THR A 4 -1.20 -2.59 -12.89
C THR A 4 -0.74 -3.54 -11.78
N GLU A 5 -0.66 -4.82 -12.11
CA GLU A 5 -0.16 -5.86 -11.22
C GLU A 5 1.36 -5.94 -11.35
N ILE A 6 2.07 -5.86 -10.22
CA ILE A 6 3.50 -6.16 -10.22
C ILE A 6 3.67 -7.66 -10.49
N PRO A 7 4.51 -8.08 -11.45
CA PRO A 7 4.76 -9.49 -11.73
C PRO A 7 5.15 -10.25 -10.45
N LEU A 8 4.64 -11.47 -10.25
CA LEU A 8 4.81 -12.22 -9.00
C LEU A 8 6.27 -12.38 -8.56
N GLU A 9 7.19 -12.57 -9.51
CA GLU A 9 8.63 -12.66 -9.23
C GLU A 9 9.18 -11.35 -8.68
N ARG A 10 8.87 -10.25 -9.36
CA ARG A 10 9.23 -8.89 -8.95
C ARG A 10 8.62 -8.53 -7.60
N TRP A 11 7.37 -8.93 -7.37
CA TRP A 11 6.69 -8.78 -6.10
C TRP A 11 7.39 -9.53 -4.97
N ARG A 12 7.82 -10.77 -5.18
CA ARG A 12 8.54 -11.54 -4.15
C ARG A 12 9.87 -10.91 -3.78
N GLU A 13 10.61 -10.37 -4.76
CA GLU A 13 11.84 -9.64 -4.50
C GLU A 13 11.56 -8.37 -3.70
N LEU A 14 10.54 -7.59 -4.10
CA LEU A 14 10.10 -6.39 -3.41
C LEU A 14 9.67 -6.70 -1.97
N GLU A 15 8.85 -7.74 -1.78
CA GLU A 15 8.37 -8.19 -0.47
C GLU A 15 9.54 -8.60 0.42
N ALA A 16 10.54 -9.31 -0.12
CA ALA A 16 11.72 -9.72 0.62
C ALA A 16 12.61 -8.52 1.00
N GLU A 17 12.78 -7.56 0.09
CA GLU A 17 13.47 -6.28 0.36
C GLU A 17 12.74 -5.49 1.45
N LEU A 18 11.41 -5.34 1.33
CA LEU A 18 10.53 -4.62 2.27
C LEU A 18 10.47 -5.29 3.65
N LYS A 19 10.47 -6.63 3.70
CA LYS A 19 10.57 -7.39 4.96
C LYS A 19 11.91 -7.24 5.66
N LYS A 20 12.99 -6.95 4.94
CA LYS A 20 14.33 -6.74 5.53
C LYS A 20 14.49 -5.40 6.25
N LYS A 21 13.41 -4.62 6.44
CA LYS A 21 13.44 -3.23 6.94
C LYS A 21 14.36 -2.33 6.08
N PRO A 22 14.06 -2.15 4.79
CA PRO A 22 14.68 -1.06 4.07
C PRO A 22 14.21 0.25 4.69
N PRO A 23 14.96 1.35 4.55
CA PRO A 23 14.47 2.66 4.94
C PRO A 23 13.11 2.90 4.28
N VAL A 24 12.15 3.42 5.05
CA VAL A 24 10.77 3.74 4.60
C VAL A 24 10.78 4.48 3.25
N GLU A 25 11.77 5.34 3.05
CA GLU A 25 12.01 6.09 1.81
C GLU A 25 12.16 5.18 0.59
N ARG A 26 12.92 4.09 0.69
CA ARG A 26 13.16 3.16 -0.43
C ARG A 26 11.90 2.36 -0.77
N ALA A 27 11.07 2.03 0.21
CA ALA A 27 9.78 1.39 -0.03
C ALA A 27 8.84 2.30 -0.82
N ILE A 28 8.82 3.58 -0.45
CA ILE A 28 8.03 4.60 -1.14
C ILE A 28 8.54 4.80 -2.57
N GLU A 29 9.85 4.97 -2.77
CA GLU A 29 10.46 5.17 -4.09
C GLU A 29 10.13 4.01 -5.03
N LEU A 30 10.36 2.78 -4.59
CA LEU A 30 10.08 1.58 -5.39
C LEU A 30 8.61 1.49 -5.81
N VAL A 31 7.67 1.75 -4.89
CA VAL A 31 6.24 1.71 -5.20
C VAL A 31 5.86 2.83 -6.18
N LYS A 32 6.44 4.03 -6.04
CA LYS A 32 6.21 5.13 -6.99
C LYS A 32 6.74 4.80 -8.38
N GLU A 33 7.95 4.22 -8.47
CA GLU A 33 8.54 3.77 -9.73
C GLU A 33 7.70 2.67 -10.40
N GLU A 34 7.33 1.62 -9.66
CA GLU A 34 6.59 0.48 -10.20
C GLU A 34 5.16 0.84 -10.64
N LEU A 35 4.50 1.76 -9.91
CA LEU A 35 3.16 2.23 -10.28
C LEU A 35 3.17 3.39 -11.28
N GLY A 36 4.35 3.94 -11.60
CA GLY A 36 4.51 5.13 -12.44
C GLY A 36 3.69 6.33 -11.95
N GLN A 37 3.49 6.44 -10.64
CA GLN A 37 2.64 7.47 -10.03
C GLN A 37 3.48 8.61 -9.48
N ASP A 38 3.17 9.83 -9.94
CA ASP A 38 3.64 11.06 -9.31
C ASP A 38 2.60 11.53 -8.29
N GLY A 39 3.02 11.74 -7.04
CA GLY A 39 2.12 11.98 -5.92
C GLY A 39 2.82 11.90 -4.56
N LYS A 40 2.11 12.31 -3.51
CA LYS A 40 2.63 12.23 -2.14
C LYS A 40 2.43 10.80 -1.64
N ALA A 41 3.51 10.05 -1.53
CA ALA A 41 3.48 8.68 -1.05
C ALA A 41 3.94 8.61 0.41
N VAL A 42 3.19 7.89 1.24
CA VAL A 42 3.45 7.70 2.66
C VAL A 42 3.35 6.23 3.02
N TYR A 43 4.35 5.72 3.71
CA TYR A 43 4.37 4.36 4.23
C TYR A 43 3.63 4.29 5.57
N HIS A 44 2.74 3.32 5.72
CA HIS A 44 2.05 3.03 6.97
C HIS A 44 2.20 1.55 7.34
N GLU A 45 2.46 1.28 8.62
CA GLU A 45 2.67 -0.08 9.11
C GLU A 45 2.02 -0.31 10.48
N ALA A 46 1.08 -1.24 10.50
CA ALA A 46 0.43 -1.74 11.70
C ALA A 46 1.18 -2.98 12.21
N ARG A 47 2.03 -2.83 13.24
CA ARG A 47 2.83 -3.96 13.78
C ARG A 47 2.04 -4.95 14.63
N GLN A 48 1.31 -4.45 15.62
CA GLN A 48 0.71 -5.29 16.68
C GLN A 48 -0.80 -5.10 16.84
N LYS A 49 -1.32 -3.94 16.43
CA LYS A 49 -2.73 -3.58 16.57
C LYS A 49 -3.24 -3.03 15.24
N LYS A 50 -4.56 -2.98 15.10
CA LYS A 50 -5.19 -2.30 13.97
C LYS A 50 -4.84 -0.81 14.00
N GLU A 51 -4.61 -0.22 12.84
CA GLU A 51 -4.29 1.19 12.70
C GLU A 51 -5.22 1.82 11.66
N ALA A 52 -5.92 2.89 12.04
CA ALA A 52 -6.74 3.66 11.11
C ALA A 52 -5.87 4.75 10.47
N VAL A 53 -5.81 4.75 9.14
CA VAL A 53 -5.04 5.69 8.35
C VAL A 53 -6.01 6.53 7.53
N LYS A 54 -5.89 7.85 7.64
CA LYS A 54 -6.68 8.78 6.83
C LYS A 54 -6.12 8.84 5.42
N ILE A 55 -7.01 8.82 4.44
CA ILE A 55 -6.70 8.95 3.02
C ILE A 55 -7.55 10.07 2.42
N TYR A 56 -7.08 10.68 1.34
CA TYR A 56 -7.75 11.85 0.76
C TYR A 56 -8.31 11.51 -0.62
N GLY A 57 -9.58 11.11 -0.65
CA GLY A 57 -10.37 11.02 -1.88
C GLY A 57 -9.82 10.01 -2.88
N ASN A 58 -8.91 10.44 -3.76
CA ASN A 58 -8.24 9.60 -4.75
C ASN A 58 -6.83 9.23 -4.27
N SER A 59 -6.77 8.15 -3.50
CA SER A 59 -5.51 7.60 -2.99
C SER A 59 -5.27 6.21 -3.53
N VAL A 60 -4.05 5.94 -3.96
CA VAL A 60 -3.62 4.62 -4.39
C VAL A 60 -2.99 3.91 -3.19
N VAL A 61 -3.62 2.83 -2.74
CA VAL A 61 -3.10 1.99 -1.65
C VAL A 61 -2.39 0.79 -2.26
N PHE A 62 -1.08 0.71 -2.07
CA PHE A 62 -0.28 -0.44 -2.44
C PHE A 62 -0.05 -1.32 -1.22
N LEU A 63 -0.60 -2.54 -1.23
CA LEU A 63 -0.48 -3.46 -0.11
C LEU A 63 0.85 -4.21 -0.18
N ILE A 64 1.71 -3.99 0.80
CA ILE A 64 2.97 -4.70 0.90
C ILE A 64 2.76 -6.05 1.60
N LEU A 65 2.14 -6.05 2.77
CA LEU A 65 1.90 -7.30 3.48
C LEU A 65 0.71 -7.18 4.41
N GLY A 66 0.11 -8.31 4.77
CA GLY A 66 -1.03 -8.36 5.68
C GLY A 66 -2.34 -8.07 4.94
N GLY A 67 -3.10 -7.10 5.43
CA GLY A 67 -4.33 -6.67 4.78
C GLY A 67 -4.94 -5.44 5.43
N PHE A 68 -5.78 -4.73 4.69
CA PHE A 68 -6.49 -3.57 5.19
C PHE A 68 -7.99 -3.67 4.88
N GLU A 69 -8.78 -2.94 5.63
CA GLU A 69 -10.22 -2.83 5.46
C GLU A 69 -10.56 -1.39 5.07
N CYS A 70 -11.40 -1.22 4.07
CA CYS A 70 -11.89 0.08 3.62
C CYS A 70 -13.38 -0.07 3.28
N GLU A 71 -14.23 0.77 3.88
CA GLU A 71 -15.69 0.74 3.71
C GLU A 71 -16.32 -0.66 3.87
N GLY A 72 -15.82 -1.45 4.83
CA GLY A 72 -16.28 -2.82 5.07
C GLY A 72 -15.80 -3.87 4.07
N LYS A 73 -14.98 -3.49 3.07
CA LYS A 73 -14.28 -4.42 2.17
C LYS A 73 -12.87 -4.69 2.68
N MET A 74 -12.53 -5.98 2.79
CA MET A 74 -11.20 -6.41 3.20
C MET A 74 -10.34 -6.73 1.98
N TRP A 75 -9.16 -6.14 1.93
CA TRP A 75 -8.14 -6.31 0.90
C TRP A 75 -6.89 -6.92 1.53
N ASN A 76 -6.48 -8.09 1.05
CA ASN A 76 -5.40 -8.88 1.65
C ASN A 76 -4.45 -9.51 0.62
N GLN A 77 -4.51 -9.07 -0.64
CA GLN A 77 -3.63 -9.54 -1.70
C GLN A 77 -2.43 -8.59 -1.79
N GLY A 78 -1.30 -9.01 -1.21
CA GLY A 78 -0.03 -8.27 -1.29
C GLY A 78 0.48 -8.17 -2.73
N GLY A 79 1.14 -7.06 -3.05
CA GLY A 79 1.66 -6.78 -4.39
C GLY A 79 0.64 -6.17 -5.35
N HIS A 80 -0.58 -5.92 -4.87
CA HIS A 80 -1.63 -5.29 -5.66
C HIS A 80 -1.77 -3.82 -5.32
N ARG A 81 -2.00 -3.05 -6.38
CA ARG A 81 -2.51 -1.69 -6.34
C ARG A 81 -4.01 -1.71 -6.10
N TYR A 82 -4.46 -0.94 -5.11
CA TYR A 82 -5.86 -0.68 -4.84
C TYR A 82 -6.13 0.80 -4.99
N ASP A 83 -6.87 1.17 -6.01
CA ASP A 83 -7.39 2.52 -6.18
C ASP A 83 -8.57 2.69 -5.24
N ILE A 84 -8.37 3.53 -4.21
CA ILE A 84 -9.41 3.88 -3.26
C ILE A 84 -9.88 5.29 -3.62
N SER A 85 -11.12 5.37 -4.10
CA SER A 85 -11.83 6.61 -4.41
C SER A 85 -12.94 6.84 -3.39
N ASP A 86 -13.24 8.10 -3.08
CA ASP A 86 -14.37 8.51 -2.22
C ASP A 86 -14.34 8.01 -0.76
N SER A 87 -13.20 7.51 -0.29
CA SER A 87 -13.01 7.12 1.11
C SER A 87 -12.17 8.13 1.89
N GLU A 88 -12.47 8.27 3.18
CA GLU A 88 -11.74 9.15 4.10
C GLU A 88 -10.71 8.40 4.96
N GLN A 89 -10.85 7.07 5.07
CA GLN A 89 -9.96 6.24 5.89
C GLN A 89 -9.88 4.78 5.44
N ILE A 90 -8.74 4.16 5.74
CA ILE A 90 -8.53 2.72 5.70
C ILE A 90 -8.11 2.21 7.08
N THR A 91 -8.44 0.96 7.40
CA THR A 91 -8.03 0.30 8.65
C THR A 91 -7.04 -0.81 8.33
N LEU A 92 -5.78 -0.61 8.66
CA LEU A 92 -4.73 -1.63 8.55
C LEU A 92 -4.94 -2.69 9.63
N GLN A 93 -4.87 -3.96 9.24
CA GLN A 93 -4.91 -5.08 10.19
C GLN A 93 -3.55 -5.25 10.89
N PRO A 94 -3.45 -5.98 12.01
CA PRO A 94 -2.16 -6.26 12.63
C PRO A 94 -1.22 -6.98 11.65
N LYS A 95 0.07 -6.66 11.72
CA LYS A 95 1.11 -7.14 10.78
C LYS A 95 0.80 -6.75 9.34
N THR A 96 0.40 -5.49 9.13
CA THR A 96 0.13 -4.94 7.80
C THR A 96 1.08 -3.81 7.48
N ALA A 97 1.56 -3.77 6.26
CA ALA A 97 2.33 -2.66 5.71
C ALA A 97 1.73 -2.24 4.37
N VAL A 98 1.54 -0.94 4.18
CA VAL A 98 1.02 -0.35 2.95
C VAL A 98 1.81 0.91 2.60
N VAL A 99 1.81 1.24 1.31
CA VAL A 99 2.21 2.56 0.82
C VAL A 99 0.97 3.20 0.24
N ILE A 100 0.66 4.41 0.70
CA ILE A 100 -0.50 5.18 0.25
C ILE A 100 0.02 6.35 -0.56
N ILE A 101 -0.42 6.49 -1.79
CA ILE A 101 -0.09 7.60 -2.68
C ILE A 101 -1.32 8.47 -2.84
N ASP A 102 -1.30 9.67 -2.27
CA ASP A 102 -2.35 10.66 -2.45
C ASP A 102 -2.10 11.47 -3.73
N HIS A 103 -3.12 11.51 -4.60
CA HIS A 103 -3.17 12.38 -5.77
C HIS A 103 -3.98 13.63 -5.42
N HIS A 104 -3.28 14.73 -5.17
CA HIS A 104 -3.86 16.00 -4.74
C HIS A 104 -4.03 16.99 -5.89
#